data_AF-A0A932MSK5-F1
#
_entry.id   AF-A0A932MSK5-F1
#
_cell.length_a   1.000
_cell.length_b   1.000
_cell.length_c   1.000
_cell.angle_alpha   90.00
_cell.angle_beta   90.00
_cell.angle_gamma   90.00
#
_symmetry.space_group_name_H-M   'P 1'
#
loop_
_entity.id
_entity.type
_entity.pdbx_description
1 polymer ?
#
loop_
_entity_poly.entity_id
_entity_poly.type
_entity_poly.pdbx_seq_one_letter_code
_entity_poly.pdbx_strand_id
1 'polypeptide(L)'
;MIKRIFLVFLFLSLCISFFSFTPETAGSPRIKQKVIKTIIVDAGHGIMENGGHNGARGAYSYEDEICLAVSKELVKKLQAEMPEIRIVESRPTEKITPIHRRAEIANENKGDLFICIHVNAAVPIRHSEVVGQKTVTYYSGKGKNRKKKTRTVPRYRTYTVPNPAKGTETYIWGAHKNEDKEVAMRENAPMLMEDNYKANYGEVDPNSPEFIALSLLKTKQFFKRSATLAGFVQDEFAKVGRVDRDVRQRGVGIWVLQATAMPSILVETGYITNRAEEDYLNSKAGQKELAGCITNAVFSYIAWLEKNQTPATDNGNGGNKNRHNTRDVSALLNRIEEKERQFSR
;
A
#
# COMPACT_ATOMS: atom_id res chain seq x y z
N MET A 1 -80.31 17.13 -21.15
CA MET A 1 -79.19 16.18 -20.95
C MET A 1 -77.81 16.83 -20.93
N ILE A 2 -77.54 17.85 -21.76
CA ILE A 2 -76.21 18.49 -21.88
C ILE A 2 -75.72 19.18 -20.57
N LYS A 3 -76.62 19.77 -19.76
CA LYS A 3 -76.23 20.43 -18.50
C LYS A 3 -75.79 19.46 -17.37
N ARG A 4 -76.16 18.17 -17.43
CA ARG A 4 -75.74 17.16 -16.44
C ARG A 4 -74.37 16.54 -16.77
N ILE A 5 -74.00 16.49 -18.05
CA ILE A 5 -72.70 15.96 -18.51
C ILE A 5 -71.57 16.95 -18.20
N PHE A 6 -71.84 18.26 -18.31
CA PHE A 6 -70.85 19.30 -18.02
C PHE A 6 -70.47 19.36 -16.53
N LEU A 7 -71.41 19.08 -15.62
CA LEU A 7 -71.16 19.07 -14.18
C LEU A 7 -70.28 17.89 -13.75
N VAL A 8 -70.38 16.75 -14.42
CA VAL A 8 -69.56 15.55 -14.17
C VAL A 8 -68.11 15.77 -14.63
N PHE A 9 -67.90 16.46 -15.76
CA PHE A 9 -66.55 16.82 -16.21
C PHE A 9 -65.86 17.87 -15.33
N LEU A 10 -66.63 18.83 -14.79
CA LEU A 10 -66.11 19.84 -13.86
C LEU A 10 -65.71 19.24 -12.50
N PHE A 11 -66.42 18.19 -12.04
CA PHE A 11 -66.08 17.47 -10.81
C PHE A 11 -64.90 16.51 -11.00
N LEU A 12 -64.75 15.91 -12.19
CA LEU A 12 -63.65 14.99 -12.49
C LEU A 12 -62.30 15.72 -12.66
N SER A 13 -62.29 16.96 -13.15
CA SER A 13 -61.05 17.75 -13.26
C SER A 13 -60.59 18.37 -11.92
N LEU A 14 -61.51 18.53 -10.96
CA LEU A 14 -61.18 19.05 -9.62
C LEU A 14 -60.57 17.97 -8.71
N CYS A 15 -60.90 16.69 -8.94
CA CYS A 15 -60.30 15.58 -8.19
C CYS A 15 -58.86 15.24 -8.63
N ILE A 16 -58.45 15.61 -9.85
CA ILE A 16 -57.09 15.34 -10.36
C ILE A 16 -56.08 16.38 -9.85
N SER A 17 -56.54 17.56 -9.41
CA SER A 17 -55.67 18.65 -8.94
C SER A 17 -55.36 18.61 -7.43
N PHE A 18 -55.96 17.69 -6.66
CA PHE A 18 -55.70 17.53 -5.21
C PHE A 18 -54.81 16.32 -4.85
N PHE A 19 -54.34 15.54 -5.83
CA PHE A 19 -53.52 14.33 -5.57
C PHE A 19 -52.02 14.49 -5.86
N SER A 20 -51.54 15.71 -6.15
CA SER A 20 -50.14 15.93 -6.58
C SER A 20 -49.24 16.62 -5.55
N PHE A 21 -49.58 16.61 -4.27
CA PHE A 21 -48.68 17.11 -3.23
C PHE A 21 -48.58 16.12 -2.07
N THR A 22 -47.97 14.97 -2.34
CA THR A 22 -47.28 14.23 -1.28
C THR A 22 -46.08 15.07 -0.86
N PRO A 23 -45.97 15.53 0.39
CA PRO A 23 -44.70 16.06 0.86
C PRO A 23 -43.68 14.92 0.72
N GLU A 24 -42.63 15.18 -0.07
CA GLU A 24 -41.47 14.31 -0.17
C GLU A 24 -41.01 14.03 1.26
N THR A 25 -41.29 12.82 1.74
CA THR A 25 -40.80 12.37 3.03
C THR A 25 -39.30 12.55 2.98
N ALA A 26 -38.80 13.47 3.81
CA ALA A 26 -37.38 13.70 4.02
C ALA A 26 -36.69 12.34 3.99
N GLY A 27 -35.88 12.14 2.95
CA GLY A 27 -35.39 10.83 2.57
C GLY A 27 -34.88 10.10 3.80
N SER A 28 -35.31 8.84 3.96
CA SER A 28 -34.68 7.90 4.88
C SER A 28 -33.17 8.13 4.83
N PRO A 29 -32.48 8.31 5.99
CA PRO A 29 -31.06 8.61 5.97
C PRO A 29 -30.39 7.56 5.10
N ARG A 30 -29.91 7.96 3.92
CA ARG A 30 -29.09 7.09 3.08
C ARG A 30 -27.94 6.70 3.99
N ILE A 31 -27.96 5.46 4.49
CA ILE A 31 -26.87 4.94 5.29
C ILE A 31 -25.64 5.15 4.42
N LYS A 32 -24.74 6.06 4.83
CA LYS A 32 -23.50 6.32 4.11
C LYS A 32 -22.80 4.98 4.00
N GLN A 33 -22.78 4.47 2.78
CA GLN A 33 -22.23 3.17 2.47
C GLN A 33 -20.75 3.19 2.87
N LYS A 34 -20.35 2.26 3.74
CA LYS A 34 -18.98 2.22 4.26
C LYS A 34 -17.99 2.04 3.12
N VAL A 35 -16.96 2.88 3.11
CA VAL A 35 -15.99 2.93 2.00
C VAL A 35 -15.00 1.77 2.05
N ILE A 36 -14.69 1.27 3.25
CA ILE A 36 -13.80 0.14 3.52
C ILE A 36 -14.57 -0.86 4.38
N LYS A 37 -14.61 -2.13 3.98
CA LYS A 37 -15.28 -3.23 4.68
C LYS A 37 -14.30 -4.32 5.12
N THR A 38 -13.24 -4.54 4.36
CA THR A 38 -12.23 -5.58 4.63
C THR A 38 -10.81 -5.02 4.52
N ILE A 39 -9.99 -5.25 5.54
CA ILE A 39 -8.54 -4.96 5.51
C ILE A 39 -7.77 -6.28 5.62
N ILE A 40 -6.84 -6.47 4.70
CA ILE A 40 -5.90 -7.60 4.72
C ILE A 40 -4.60 -7.13 5.38
N VAL A 41 -4.17 -7.82 6.43
CA VAL A 41 -2.88 -7.59 7.10
C VAL A 41 -1.94 -8.74 6.76
N ASP A 42 -0.82 -8.43 6.13
CA ASP A 42 0.21 -9.39 5.75
C ASP A 42 1.47 -9.19 6.59
N ALA A 43 1.89 -10.24 7.28
CA ALA A 43 3.17 -10.25 7.99
C ALA A 43 4.25 -10.80 7.05
N GLY A 44 5.21 -10.00 6.62
CA GLY A 44 6.28 -10.42 5.71
C GLY A 44 7.01 -11.70 6.16
N HIS A 45 7.50 -12.48 5.19
CA HIS A 45 8.33 -13.67 5.42
C HIS A 45 7.68 -14.75 6.32
N GLY A 46 8.49 -15.61 6.97
CA GLY A 46 8.04 -16.70 7.84
C GLY A 46 9.06 -17.83 7.94
N ILE A 47 8.84 -18.74 8.88
CA ILE A 47 9.63 -19.95 9.05
C ILE A 47 9.36 -20.91 7.87
N MET A 48 10.41 -21.27 7.15
CA MET A 48 10.38 -22.23 6.05
C MET A 48 10.20 -23.66 6.57
N GLU A 49 9.85 -24.59 5.68
CA GLU A 49 9.63 -26.00 6.03
C GLU A 49 10.86 -26.68 6.67
N ASN A 50 12.06 -26.22 6.32
CA ASN A 50 13.32 -26.69 6.90
C ASN A 50 13.64 -26.08 8.30
N GLY A 51 12.72 -25.30 8.87
CA GLY A 51 12.89 -24.61 10.14
C GLY A 51 13.72 -23.31 10.06
N GLY A 52 14.19 -22.92 8.88
CA GLY A 52 14.95 -21.69 8.68
C GLY A 52 14.06 -20.46 8.59
N HIS A 53 14.49 -19.35 9.19
CA HIS A 53 13.85 -18.05 9.03
C HIS A 53 14.08 -17.48 7.63
N ASN A 54 13.01 -17.07 6.95
CA ASN A 54 13.10 -16.31 5.71
C ASN A 54 13.15 -14.80 6.01
N GLY A 55 13.80 -14.03 5.13
CA GLY A 55 13.94 -12.57 5.30
C GLY A 55 15.28 -12.15 5.90
N ALA A 56 15.37 -10.88 6.27
CA ALA A 56 16.57 -10.31 6.86
C ALA A 56 16.82 -10.81 8.28
N ARG A 57 18.09 -10.75 8.69
CA ARG A 57 18.56 -11.13 10.02
C ARG A 57 19.26 -9.95 10.68
N GLY A 58 18.90 -9.67 11.92
CA GLY A 58 19.58 -8.72 12.79
C GLY A 58 20.73 -9.34 13.57
N ALA A 59 21.18 -8.68 14.63
CA ALA A 59 22.19 -9.25 15.52
C ALA A 59 21.64 -10.42 16.35
N TYR A 60 20.36 -10.39 16.73
CA TYR A 60 19.73 -11.39 17.59
C TYR A 60 18.28 -11.74 17.22
N SER A 61 17.73 -11.11 16.19
CA SER A 61 16.33 -11.31 15.77
C SER A 61 16.21 -11.54 14.26
N TYR A 62 15.03 -12.01 13.85
CA TYR A 62 14.70 -12.26 12.45
C TYR A 62 13.53 -11.38 11.99
N GLU A 63 13.56 -10.96 10.73
CA GLU A 63 12.53 -10.10 10.14
C GLU A 63 11.14 -10.72 10.26
N ASP A 64 11.00 -12.01 9.97
CA ASP A 64 9.71 -12.70 9.97
C ASP A 64 9.02 -12.72 11.34
N GLU A 65 9.79 -12.80 12.43
CA GLU A 65 9.30 -12.75 13.80
C GLU A 65 8.79 -11.34 14.15
N ILE A 66 9.58 -10.31 13.83
CA ILE A 66 9.21 -8.91 14.08
C ILE A 66 7.95 -8.56 13.27
N CYS A 67 7.91 -8.93 11.99
CA CYS A 67 6.77 -8.68 11.12
C CYS A 67 5.50 -9.34 11.67
N LEU A 68 5.58 -10.59 12.14
CA LEU A 68 4.43 -11.27 12.74
C LEU A 68 3.98 -10.55 14.02
N ALA A 69 4.93 -10.14 14.87
CA ALA A 69 4.62 -9.49 16.13
C ALA A 69 3.93 -8.13 15.92
N VAL A 70 4.45 -7.30 15.01
CA VAL A 70 3.83 -6.01 14.65
C VAL A 70 2.47 -6.22 14.00
N SER A 71 2.34 -7.16 13.06
CA SER A 71 1.05 -7.47 12.42
C SER A 71 -0.01 -7.92 13.41
N LYS A 72 0.34 -8.74 14.42
CA LYS A 72 -0.59 -9.15 15.47
C LYS A 72 -1.07 -7.99 16.33
N GLU A 73 -0.17 -7.09 16.71
CA GLU A 73 -0.57 -5.86 17.43
C GLU A 73 -1.45 -4.96 16.54
N LEU A 74 -1.14 -4.84 15.24
CA LEU A 74 -1.95 -4.09 14.29
C LEU A 74 -3.36 -4.68 14.14
N VAL A 75 -3.48 -5.99 13.94
CA VAL A 75 -4.78 -6.69 13.85
C VAL A 75 -5.59 -6.45 15.11
N LYS A 76 -4.98 -6.62 16.29
CA LYS A 76 -5.64 -6.38 17.58
C LYS A 76 -6.15 -4.95 17.68
N LYS A 77 -5.35 -3.95 17.28
CA LYS A 77 -5.75 -2.53 17.33
C LYS A 77 -6.86 -2.22 16.33
N LEU A 78 -6.75 -2.68 15.09
CA LEU A 78 -7.79 -2.47 14.07
C LEU A 78 -9.11 -3.11 14.50
N GLN A 79 -9.11 -4.33 15.03
CA GLN A 79 -10.32 -4.98 15.54
C GLN A 79 -10.95 -4.25 16.73
N ALA A 80 -10.12 -3.67 17.62
CA ALA A 80 -10.61 -2.95 18.79
C ALA A 80 -11.17 -1.57 18.43
N GLU A 81 -10.51 -0.85 17.52
CA GLU A 81 -10.82 0.54 17.20
C GLU A 81 -11.80 0.66 16.00
N MET A 82 -11.84 -0.34 15.11
CA MET A 82 -12.71 -0.41 13.93
C MET A 82 -13.47 -1.77 13.88
N PRO A 83 -14.28 -2.11 14.89
CA PRO A 83 -14.92 -3.43 15.01
C PRO A 83 -15.85 -3.80 13.85
N GLU A 84 -16.30 -2.81 13.08
CA GLU A 84 -17.11 -3.02 11.88
C GLU A 84 -16.32 -3.49 10.65
N ILE A 85 -15.00 -3.33 10.64
CA ILE A 85 -14.14 -3.67 9.51
C ILE A 85 -13.64 -5.09 9.73
N ARG A 86 -13.87 -5.96 8.74
CA ARG A 86 -13.36 -7.31 8.78
C ARG A 86 -11.84 -7.31 8.55
N ILE A 87 -11.09 -7.77 9.53
CA ILE A 87 -9.63 -7.90 9.43
C ILE A 87 -9.28 -9.35 9.08
N VAL A 88 -8.46 -9.54 8.04
CA VAL A 88 -8.00 -10.86 7.59
C VAL A 88 -6.48 -10.90 7.59
N GLU A 89 -5.92 -11.92 8.22
CA GLU A 89 -4.47 -12.18 8.22
C GLU A 89 -4.10 -13.14 7.10
N SER A 90 -3.22 -12.75 6.19
CA SER A 90 -2.67 -13.67 5.16
C SER A 90 -1.60 -14.61 5.72
N ARG A 91 -0.99 -14.26 6.86
CA ARG A 91 -0.09 -15.11 7.64
C ARG A 91 -0.37 -14.95 9.15
N PRO A 92 -1.23 -15.79 9.75
CA PRO A 92 -1.55 -15.72 11.17
C PRO A 92 -0.55 -16.45 12.09
N THR A 93 0.37 -17.25 11.52
CA THR A 93 1.32 -18.08 12.27
C THR A 93 2.79 -17.76 11.91
N GLU A 94 3.72 -18.33 12.66
CA GLU A 94 5.16 -18.22 12.39
C GLU A 94 5.57 -18.83 11.05
N LYS A 95 4.84 -19.83 10.57
CA LYS A 95 5.15 -20.53 9.31
C LYS A 95 4.96 -19.61 8.12
N ILE A 96 5.82 -19.79 7.12
CA ILE A 96 5.74 -19.04 5.88
C ILE A 96 4.44 -19.40 5.13
N THR A 97 3.61 -18.39 4.85
CA THR A 97 2.60 -18.50 3.80
C THR A 97 3.31 -18.22 2.46
N PRO A 98 3.21 -19.10 1.44
CA PRO A 98 3.76 -18.84 0.12
C PRO A 98 3.27 -17.50 -0.45
N ILE A 99 4.14 -16.78 -1.17
CA ILE A 99 3.82 -15.41 -1.59
C ILE A 99 2.57 -15.34 -2.47
N HIS A 100 2.38 -16.30 -3.37
CA HIS A 100 1.18 -16.45 -4.20
C HIS A 100 -0.07 -16.62 -3.35
N ARG A 101 -0.01 -17.49 -2.34
CA ARG A 101 -1.12 -17.75 -1.44
C ARG A 101 -1.54 -16.50 -0.65
N ARG A 102 -0.60 -15.60 -0.31
CA ARG A 102 -0.94 -14.33 0.37
C ARG A 102 -1.80 -13.43 -0.51
N ALA A 103 -1.45 -13.31 -1.79
CA ALA A 103 -2.23 -12.54 -2.75
C ALA A 103 -3.60 -13.19 -3.00
N GLU A 104 -3.64 -14.52 -3.14
CA GLU A 104 -4.90 -15.27 -3.24
C GLU A 104 -5.80 -15.02 -2.04
N ILE A 105 -5.30 -15.15 -0.81
CA ILE A 105 -6.08 -14.88 0.41
C ILE A 105 -6.67 -13.46 0.37
N ALA A 106 -5.86 -12.46 -0.02
CA ALA A 106 -6.32 -11.09 -0.12
C ALA A 106 -7.46 -10.91 -1.14
N ASN A 107 -7.30 -11.52 -2.31
CA ASN A 107 -8.26 -11.43 -3.42
C ASN A 107 -9.54 -12.24 -3.14
N GLU A 108 -9.42 -13.50 -2.68
CA GLU A 108 -10.53 -14.36 -2.26
C GLU A 108 -11.39 -13.70 -1.19
N ASN A 109 -10.74 -12.96 -0.29
CA ASN A 109 -11.41 -12.21 0.77
C ASN A 109 -11.88 -10.82 0.33
N LYS A 110 -11.78 -10.45 -0.95
CA LYS A 110 -12.29 -9.15 -1.45
C LYS A 110 -11.77 -7.97 -0.62
N GLY A 111 -10.46 -7.96 -0.35
CA GLY A 111 -9.83 -6.91 0.44
C GLY A 111 -10.03 -5.53 -0.19
N ASP A 112 -10.41 -4.54 0.62
CA ASP A 112 -10.47 -3.13 0.20
C ASP A 112 -9.13 -2.41 0.41
N LEU A 113 -8.28 -2.96 1.28
CA LEU A 113 -6.91 -2.53 1.56
C LEU A 113 -6.02 -3.74 1.86
N PHE A 114 -4.78 -3.70 1.37
CA PHE A 114 -3.74 -4.67 1.72
C PHE A 114 -2.55 -3.95 2.37
N ILE A 115 -2.24 -4.30 3.61
CA ILE A 115 -1.15 -3.70 4.39
C ILE A 115 -0.15 -4.80 4.73
N CYS A 116 1.03 -4.73 4.12
CA CYS A 116 2.12 -5.67 4.32
C CYS A 116 3.17 -5.07 5.26
N ILE A 117 3.56 -5.79 6.31
CA ILE A 117 4.53 -5.34 7.32
C ILE A 117 5.87 -6.02 7.06
N HIS A 118 6.92 -5.20 6.94
CA HIS A 118 8.30 -5.62 6.72
C HIS A 118 9.28 -4.85 7.62
N VAL A 119 10.53 -5.32 7.65
CA VAL A 119 11.65 -4.62 8.27
C VAL A 119 12.81 -4.59 7.29
N ASN A 120 13.39 -3.41 7.13
CA ASN A 120 14.45 -3.20 6.17
C ASN A 120 15.79 -3.74 6.68
N ALA A 121 16.75 -3.88 5.77
CA ALA A 121 18.12 -4.24 6.08
C ALA A 121 19.08 -3.48 5.17
N ALA A 122 20.21 -3.06 5.74
CA ALA A 122 21.24 -2.34 4.99
C ALA A 122 22.57 -3.09 5.04
N VAL A 123 23.18 -3.27 3.87
CA VAL A 123 24.48 -3.95 3.76
C VAL A 123 25.57 -3.13 4.47
N PRO A 124 26.51 -3.77 5.19
CA PRO A 124 27.65 -3.09 5.80
C PRO A 124 28.44 -2.27 4.78
N ILE A 125 28.97 -1.12 5.21
CA ILE A 125 29.75 -0.24 4.35
C ILE A 125 31.18 -0.80 4.25
N ARG A 126 31.64 -1.04 3.02
CA ARG A 126 32.97 -1.60 2.74
C ARG A 126 34.00 -0.48 2.57
N HIS A 127 35.05 -0.52 3.37
CA HIS A 127 36.22 0.37 3.24
C HIS A 127 37.42 -0.41 2.70
N SER A 128 38.31 0.30 2.00
CA SER A 128 39.57 -0.24 1.52
C SER A 128 40.65 0.82 1.64
N GLU A 129 41.75 0.48 2.30
CA GLU A 129 42.89 1.38 2.51
C GLU A 129 44.19 0.73 2.02
N VAL A 130 45.12 1.55 1.53
CA VAL A 130 46.45 1.07 1.12
C VAL A 130 47.30 0.84 2.36
N VAL A 131 47.67 -0.41 2.63
CA VAL A 131 48.49 -0.83 3.79
C VAL A 131 49.92 -1.20 3.41
N GLY A 132 50.36 -0.69 2.27
CA GLY A 132 51.72 -0.89 1.74
C GLY A 132 51.72 -1.32 0.29
N GLN A 133 52.84 -1.88 -0.14
CA GLN A 133 53.07 -2.32 -1.50
C GLN A 133 53.38 -3.83 -1.51
N LYS A 134 53.05 -4.50 -2.61
CA LYS A 134 53.46 -5.87 -2.88
C LYS A 134 54.03 -5.98 -4.29
N THR A 135 55.08 -6.76 -4.44
CA THR A 135 55.63 -7.07 -5.76
C THR A 135 54.82 -8.22 -6.36
N VAL A 136 54.17 -7.98 -7.50
CA VAL A 136 53.48 -9.04 -8.25
C VAL A 136 54.34 -9.44 -9.45
N THR A 137 54.47 -10.75 -9.63
CA THR A 137 55.10 -11.33 -10.82
C THR A 137 54.04 -11.56 -11.89
N TYR A 138 54.36 -11.23 -13.13
CA TYR A 138 53.57 -11.58 -14.30
C TYR A 138 54.49 -12.04 -15.43
N TYR A 139 53.93 -12.64 -16.47
CA TYR A 139 54.69 -13.14 -17.61
C TYR A 139 54.22 -12.43 -18.88
N SER A 140 55.15 -12.02 -19.75
CA SER A 140 54.84 -11.46 -21.06
C SER A 140 55.47 -12.31 -22.17
N GLY A 141 54.78 -12.45 -23.30
CA GLY A 141 55.21 -13.31 -24.42
C GLY A 141 54.60 -14.72 -24.35
N LYS A 142 54.80 -15.52 -25.41
CA LYS A 142 54.25 -16.89 -25.55
C LYS A 142 55.35 -17.91 -25.85
N GLY A 143 55.13 -19.16 -25.45
CA GLY A 143 56.05 -20.27 -25.71
C GLY A 143 57.46 -20.02 -25.17
N LYS A 144 58.48 -20.28 -26.00
CA LYS A 144 59.89 -20.08 -25.67
C LYS A 144 60.27 -18.61 -25.41
N ASN A 145 59.43 -17.65 -25.83
CA ASN A 145 59.66 -16.22 -25.66
C ASN A 145 58.99 -15.63 -24.38
N ARG A 146 58.47 -16.48 -23.48
CA ARG A 146 57.82 -16.03 -22.23
C ARG A 146 58.85 -15.48 -21.24
N LYS A 147 58.77 -14.18 -20.94
CA LYS A 147 59.66 -13.47 -19.99
C LYS A 147 58.94 -13.17 -18.67
N LYS A 148 59.58 -13.48 -17.54
CA LYS A 148 59.10 -13.12 -16.19
C LYS A 148 59.35 -11.63 -15.95
N LYS A 149 58.34 -10.91 -15.50
CA LYS A 149 58.40 -9.49 -15.14
C LYS A 149 57.79 -9.28 -13.76
N THR A 150 58.24 -8.25 -13.06
CA THR A 150 57.67 -7.85 -11.77
C THR A 150 57.18 -6.41 -11.86
N ARG A 151 56.12 -6.11 -11.12
CA ARG A 151 55.71 -4.73 -10.86
C ARG A 151 55.28 -4.58 -9.41
N THR A 152 55.56 -3.42 -8.85
CA THR A 152 55.08 -3.05 -7.52
C THR A 152 53.64 -2.56 -7.63
N VAL A 153 52.74 -3.14 -6.86
CA VAL A 153 51.32 -2.74 -6.80
C VAL A 153 50.92 -2.44 -5.36
N PRO A 154 49.96 -1.54 -5.12
CA PRO A 154 49.42 -1.31 -3.79
C PRO A 154 48.81 -2.60 -3.22
N ARG A 155 49.05 -2.81 -1.92
CA ARG A 155 48.41 -3.84 -1.11
C ARG A 155 47.30 -3.17 -0.31
N TYR A 156 46.08 -3.65 -0.47
CA TYR A 156 44.91 -3.11 0.21
C TYR A 156 44.53 -3.96 1.42
N ARG A 157 44.06 -3.32 2.48
CA ARG A 157 43.28 -3.94 3.55
C ARG A 157 41.83 -3.52 3.36
N THR A 158 40.93 -4.50 3.35
CA THR A 158 39.49 -4.26 3.28
C THR A 158 38.87 -4.60 4.63
N TYR A 159 37.97 -3.76 5.12
CA TYR A 159 37.14 -4.03 6.30
C TYR A 159 35.74 -3.46 6.09
N THR A 160 34.78 -3.93 6.88
CA THR A 160 33.39 -3.46 6.84
C THR A 160 33.03 -2.76 8.15
N VAL A 161 32.23 -1.71 8.05
CA VAL A 161 31.64 -1.03 9.21
C VAL A 161 30.11 -1.15 9.15
N PRO A 162 29.41 -1.14 10.31
CA PRO A 162 27.96 -1.16 10.33
C PRO A 162 27.35 -0.03 9.50
N ASN A 163 26.23 -0.32 8.84
CA ASN A 163 25.51 0.70 8.09
C ASN A 163 24.58 1.49 9.03
N PRO A 164 24.69 2.82 9.11
CA PRO A 164 23.89 3.63 10.03
C PRO A 164 22.45 3.85 9.55
N ALA A 165 22.02 3.24 8.45
CA ALA A 165 20.65 3.33 7.94
C ALA A 165 19.63 3.04 9.05
N LYS A 166 18.61 3.89 9.13
CA LYS A 166 17.51 3.82 10.10
C LYS A 166 16.29 4.55 9.54
N GLY A 167 15.14 4.33 10.17
CA GLY A 167 13.89 4.97 9.78
C GLY A 167 12.96 4.08 8.97
N THR A 168 11.83 4.65 8.61
CA THR A 168 10.70 4.00 7.98
C THR A 168 10.60 4.39 6.52
N GLU A 169 10.12 3.48 5.68
CA GLU A 169 9.69 3.78 4.31
C GLU A 169 8.43 2.96 4.01
N THR A 170 7.60 3.45 3.09
CA THR A 170 6.42 2.70 2.67
C THR A 170 6.42 2.58 1.16
N TYR A 171 6.36 1.35 0.69
CA TYR A 171 6.36 1.03 -0.72
C TYR A 171 4.94 0.86 -1.25
N ILE A 172 4.74 1.34 -2.47
CA ILE A 172 3.64 0.95 -3.35
C ILE A 172 4.21 0.11 -4.49
N TRP A 173 3.35 -0.55 -5.28
CA TRP A 173 3.85 -1.25 -6.47
C TRP A 173 4.50 -0.26 -7.45
N GLY A 174 5.47 -0.76 -8.20
CA GLY A 174 6.15 0.04 -9.21
C GLY A 174 5.24 0.28 -10.41
N ALA A 175 5.14 1.52 -10.89
CA ALA A 175 4.31 1.83 -12.05
C ALA A 175 4.83 1.20 -13.36
N HIS A 176 6.14 0.97 -13.47
CA HIS A 176 6.75 0.14 -14.53
C HIS A 176 6.32 -1.35 -14.46
N LYS A 177 5.49 -1.71 -13.48
CA LYS A 177 4.89 -3.03 -13.28
C LYS A 177 3.36 -2.94 -13.23
N ASN A 178 2.77 -1.92 -13.87
CA ASN A 178 1.33 -1.78 -13.97
C ASN A 178 0.72 -2.96 -14.73
N GLU A 179 1.38 -3.52 -15.74
CA GLU A 179 0.89 -4.70 -16.48
C GLU A 179 0.57 -5.88 -15.55
N ASP A 180 1.45 -6.18 -14.59
CA ASP A 180 1.22 -7.25 -13.59
C ASP A 180 0.01 -6.94 -12.69
N LYS A 181 -0.15 -5.67 -12.30
CA LYS A 181 -1.31 -5.20 -11.51
C LYS A 181 -2.60 -5.28 -12.32
N GLU A 182 -2.56 -4.91 -13.60
CA GLU A 182 -3.69 -4.93 -14.52
C GLU A 182 -4.17 -6.36 -14.82
N VAL A 183 -3.24 -7.33 -14.88
CA VAL A 183 -3.58 -8.76 -14.95
C VAL A 183 -4.36 -9.17 -13.69
N ALA A 184 -3.83 -8.89 -12.49
CA ALA A 184 -4.52 -9.22 -11.25
C ALA A 184 -5.91 -8.55 -11.14
N MET A 185 -6.03 -7.30 -11.59
CA MET A 185 -7.30 -6.57 -11.62
C MET A 185 -8.31 -7.18 -12.59
N ARG A 186 -7.88 -7.68 -13.76
CA ARG A 186 -8.76 -8.35 -14.72
C ARG A 186 -9.21 -9.73 -14.22
N GLU A 187 -8.29 -10.53 -13.70
CA GLU A 187 -8.58 -11.89 -13.22
C GLU A 187 -9.53 -11.90 -12.02
N ASN A 188 -9.37 -10.95 -11.09
CA ASN A 188 -10.19 -10.89 -9.87
C ASN A 188 -11.42 -9.98 -10.01
N ALA A 189 -11.46 -9.16 -11.07
CA ALA A 189 -12.55 -8.28 -11.42
C ALA A 189 -13.18 -7.50 -10.23
N PRO A 190 -12.40 -6.85 -9.34
CA PRO A 190 -12.90 -6.29 -8.08
C PRO A 190 -13.98 -5.21 -8.28
N MET A 191 -13.97 -4.52 -9.43
CA MET A 191 -14.97 -3.50 -9.76
C MET A 191 -16.39 -4.05 -9.90
N LEU A 192 -16.53 -5.31 -10.37
CA LEU A 192 -17.85 -5.97 -10.49
C LEU A 192 -18.48 -6.24 -9.12
N MET A 193 -17.67 -6.22 -8.06
CA MET A 193 -18.09 -6.46 -6.68
C MET A 193 -18.41 -5.16 -5.93
N GLU A 194 -18.24 -3.99 -6.56
CA GLU A 194 -18.61 -2.71 -5.96
C GLU A 194 -20.12 -2.63 -5.75
N ASP A 195 -20.50 -2.07 -4.60
CA ASP A 195 -21.89 -1.72 -4.38
C ASP A 195 -22.33 -0.72 -5.47
N ASN A 196 -23.50 -0.96 -6.06
CA ASN A 196 -24.03 -0.17 -7.19
C ASN A 196 -23.22 -0.27 -8.50
N TYR A 197 -22.38 -1.29 -8.70
CA TYR A 197 -21.67 -1.53 -9.96
C TYR A 197 -22.58 -1.38 -11.20
N LYS A 198 -23.72 -2.08 -11.23
CA LYS A 198 -24.66 -2.03 -12.37
C LYS A 198 -25.20 -0.62 -12.64
N ALA A 199 -25.36 0.19 -11.60
CA ALA A 199 -25.82 1.57 -11.76
C ALA A 199 -24.70 2.51 -12.21
N ASN A 200 -23.46 2.25 -11.79
CA ASN A 200 -22.29 3.08 -12.11
C ASN A 200 -21.70 2.77 -13.50
N TYR A 201 -21.80 1.51 -13.95
CA TYR A 201 -21.07 1.03 -15.13
C TYR A 201 -21.93 0.19 -16.11
N GLY A 202 -23.16 -0.18 -15.76
CA GLY A 202 -24.01 -1.05 -16.58
C GLY A 202 -23.65 -2.54 -16.51
N GLU A 203 -24.23 -3.34 -17.39
CA GLU A 203 -23.84 -4.74 -17.58
C GLU A 203 -22.70 -4.79 -18.61
N VAL A 204 -21.47 -4.98 -18.13
CA VAL A 204 -20.26 -5.02 -18.96
C VAL A 204 -19.74 -6.46 -18.98
N ASP A 205 -19.45 -6.98 -20.18
CA ASP A 205 -18.78 -8.27 -20.36
C ASP A 205 -17.30 -8.15 -19.93
N PRO A 206 -16.79 -9.01 -19.02
CA PRO A 206 -15.39 -9.00 -18.58
C PRO A 206 -14.33 -9.11 -19.68
N ASN A 207 -14.69 -9.59 -20.88
CA ASN A 207 -13.77 -9.68 -22.02
C ASN A 207 -13.89 -8.48 -22.98
N SER A 208 -14.74 -7.50 -22.68
CA SER A 208 -15.00 -6.38 -23.57
C SER A 208 -13.91 -5.29 -23.45
N PRO A 209 -13.69 -4.49 -24.52
CA PRO A 209 -12.82 -3.32 -24.46
C PRO A 209 -13.20 -2.33 -23.36
N GLU A 210 -14.50 -2.20 -23.05
CA GLU A 210 -15.01 -1.35 -21.99
C GLU A 210 -14.56 -1.85 -20.61
N PHE A 211 -14.62 -3.16 -20.34
CA PHE A 211 -14.12 -3.71 -19.07
C PHE A 211 -12.61 -3.50 -18.92
N ILE A 212 -11.84 -3.68 -20.00
CA ILE A 212 -10.40 -3.40 -19.99
C ILE A 212 -10.15 -1.93 -19.64
N ALA A 213 -10.86 -0.99 -20.28
CA ALA A 213 -10.73 0.44 -19.99
C ALA A 213 -11.10 0.77 -18.53
N LEU A 214 -12.18 0.19 -18.00
CA LEU A 214 -12.58 0.36 -16.60
C LEU A 214 -11.53 -0.21 -15.63
N SER A 215 -10.98 -1.39 -15.92
CA SER A 215 -9.92 -2.00 -15.11
C SER A 215 -8.65 -1.14 -15.07
N LEU A 216 -8.28 -0.52 -16.19
CA LEU A 216 -7.16 0.45 -16.26
C LEU A 216 -7.42 1.70 -15.41
N LEU A 217 -8.62 2.29 -15.50
CA LEU A 217 -9.02 3.43 -14.67
C LEU A 217 -9.00 3.06 -13.18
N LYS A 218 -9.49 1.86 -12.85
CA LYS A 218 -9.51 1.35 -11.48
C LYS A 218 -8.10 1.12 -10.94
N THR A 219 -7.20 0.60 -11.76
CA THR A 219 -5.78 0.40 -11.42
C THR A 219 -5.11 1.73 -11.08
N LYS A 220 -5.32 2.77 -11.90
CA LYS A 220 -4.84 4.14 -11.61
C LYS A 220 -5.43 4.69 -10.31
N GLN A 221 -6.72 4.45 -10.05
CA GLN A 221 -7.35 4.85 -8.79
C GLN A 221 -6.71 4.16 -7.59
N PHE A 222 -6.45 2.85 -7.68
CA PHE A 222 -5.80 2.09 -6.62
C PHE A 222 -4.36 2.54 -6.39
N PHE A 223 -3.65 2.95 -7.43
CA PHE A 223 -2.29 3.49 -7.31
C PHE A 223 -2.30 4.75 -6.45
N LYS A 224 -3.18 5.70 -6.80
CA LYS A 224 -3.39 6.93 -6.04
C LYS A 224 -3.76 6.64 -4.58
N ARG A 225 -4.71 5.73 -4.36
CA ARG A 225 -5.14 5.31 -3.01
C ARG A 225 -3.99 4.72 -2.18
N SER A 226 -3.16 3.90 -2.80
CA SER A 226 -2.00 3.27 -2.14
C SER A 226 -0.95 4.32 -1.76
N ALA A 227 -0.65 5.25 -2.66
CA ALA A 227 0.26 6.36 -2.38
C ALA A 227 -0.27 7.27 -1.26
N THR A 228 -1.57 7.57 -1.25
CA THR A 228 -2.21 8.33 -0.17
C THR A 228 -2.07 7.64 1.18
N LEU A 229 -2.44 6.35 1.27
CA LEU A 229 -2.33 5.59 2.51
C LEU A 229 -0.88 5.49 2.99
N ALA A 230 0.06 5.23 2.09
CA ALA A 230 1.49 5.19 2.39
C ALA A 230 1.99 6.54 2.94
N GLY A 231 1.50 7.66 2.40
CA GLY A 231 1.78 9.00 2.90
C GLY A 231 1.32 9.18 4.34
N PHE A 232 0.07 8.82 4.65
CA PHE A 232 -0.46 8.87 6.02
C PHE A 232 0.36 8.01 6.99
N VAL A 233 0.78 6.81 6.59
CA VAL A 233 1.60 5.92 7.44
C VAL A 233 2.93 6.59 7.79
N GLN A 234 3.61 7.18 6.82
CA GLN A 234 4.87 7.88 7.07
C GLN A 234 4.66 9.14 7.93
N ASP A 235 3.57 9.88 7.73
CA ASP A 235 3.24 11.06 8.54
C ASP A 235 3.01 10.67 10.02
N GLU A 236 2.34 9.53 10.29
CA GLU A 236 2.18 9.00 11.65
C GLU A 236 3.50 8.55 12.27
N PHE A 237 4.38 7.90 11.51
CA PHE A 237 5.72 7.55 12.00
C PHE A 237 6.57 8.77 12.33
N ALA A 238 6.49 9.84 11.52
CA ALA A 238 7.18 11.09 11.78
C ALA A 238 6.70 11.76 13.08
N LYS A 239 5.40 11.67 13.41
CA LYS A 239 4.83 12.24 14.65
C LYS A 239 5.43 11.64 15.92
N VAL A 240 5.79 10.36 15.90
CA VAL A 240 6.45 9.68 17.03
C VAL A 240 7.99 9.74 16.94
N GLY A 241 8.53 10.57 16.04
CA GLY A 241 9.96 10.82 15.93
C GLY A 241 10.76 9.78 15.14
N ARG A 242 10.10 8.87 14.41
CA ARG A 242 10.82 7.97 13.49
C ARG A 242 11.29 8.76 12.25
N VAL A 243 12.43 8.34 11.70
CA VAL A 243 12.98 8.97 10.49
C VAL A 243 12.14 8.56 9.27
N ASP A 244 11.47 9.51 8.66
CA ASP A 244 10.67 9.31 7.46
C ASP A 244 11.54 9.33 6.20
N ARG A 245 11.49 8.24 5.42
CA ARG A 245 12.28 8.06 4.19
C ARG A 245 11.43 8.11 2.92
N ASP A 246 10.23 8.67 3.04
CA ASP A 246 9.22 8.89 1.99
C ASP A 246 8.54 7.61 1.48
N VAL A 247 7.51 7.80 0.66
CA VAL A 247 6.85 6.76 -0.11
C VAL A 247 7.71 6.39 -1.32
N ARG A 248 7.88 5.09 -1.57
CA ARG A 248 8.84 4.58 -2.56
C ARG A 248 8.23 3.56 -3.51
N GLN A 249 8.93 3.36 -4.62
CA GLN A 249 8.73 2.25 -5.55
C GLN A 249 10.07 1.53 -5.72
N ARG A 250 10.07 0.20 -5.77
CA ARG A 250 11.29 -0.58 -6.06
C ARG A 250 11.45 -0.73 -7.56
N GLY A 251 12.67 -0.56 -8.08
CA GLY A 251 12.95 -0.76 -9.51
C GLY A 251 12.78 -2.20 -10.02
N VAL A 252 12.73 -3.20 -9.13
CA VAL A 252 12.47 -4.61 -9.48
C VAL A 252 11.00 -5.02 -9.28
N GLY A 253 10.16 -4.13 -8.74
CA GLY A 253 8.80 -4.44 -8.33
C GLY A 253 8.70 -5.17 -6.98
N ILE A 254 7.48 -5.27 -6.45
CA ILE A 254 7.14 -6.05 -5.25
C ILE A 254 5.94 -6.90 -5.62
N TRP A 255 6.18 -8.20 -5.82
CA TRP A 255 5.21 -9.11 -6.44
C TRP A 255 3.86 -9.14 -5.71
N VAL A 256 3.85 -9.22 -4.39
CA VAL A 256 2.59 -9.29 -3.62
C VAL A 256 1.73 -8.02 -3.76
N LEU A 257 2.36 -6.85 -3.95
CA LEU A 257 1.63 -5.60 -4.18
C LEU A 257 1.03 -5.54 -5.60
N GLN A 258 1.66 -6.21 -6.56
CA GLN A 258 1.21 -6.32 -7.95
C GLN A 258 0.07 -7.33 -8.07
N ALA A 259 0.19 -8.49 -7.43
CA ALA A 259 -0.77 -9.59 -7.53
C ALA A 259 -2.09 -9.39 -6.76
N THR A 260 -2.18 -8.35 -5.93
CA THR A 260 -3.38 -8.00 -5.16
C THR A 260 -4.29 -7.07 -5.97
N ALA A 261 -5.57 -7.39 -6.12
CA ALA A 261 -6.54 -6.58 -6.85
C ALA A 261 -7.20 -5.49 -5.97
N MET A 262 -6.39 -4.76 -5.20
CA MET A 262 -6.82 -3.72 -4.26
C MET A 262 -5.70 -2.68 -4.04
N PRO A 263 -5.97 -1.51 -3.43
CA PRO A 263 -4.92 -0.64 -2.93
C PRO A 263 -4.01 -1.39 -1.94
N SER A 264 -2.71 -1.33 -2.16
CA SER A 264 -1.74 -2.16 -1.44
C SER A 264 -0.47 -1.40 -1.10
N ILE A 265 -0.01 -1.53 0.14
CA ILE A 265 1.22 -0.93 0.65
C ILE A 265 2.09 -1.98 1.35
N LEU A 266 3.41 -1.77 1.30
CA LEU A 266 4.38 -2.50 2.12
C LEU A 266 5.10 -1.51 3.02
N VAL A 267 4.99 -1.69 4.32
CA VAL A 267 5.51 -0.80 5.36
C VAL A 267 6.81 -1.37 5.89
N GLU A 268 7.93 -0.73 5.58
CA GLU A 268 9.21 -0.97 6.22
C GLU A 268 9.26 -0.20 7.55
N THR A 269 9.16 -0.91 8.65
CA THR A 269 8.98 -0.32 9.99
C THR A 269 10.28 0.17 10.66
N GLY A 270 11.44 -0.15 10.07
CA GLY A 270 12.76 0.20 10.58
C GLY A 270 13.86 -0.56 9.84
N TYR A 271 15.09 -0.52 10.36
CA TYR A 271 16.22 -1.30 9.82
C TYR A 271 16.74 -2.31 10.85
N ILE A 272 16.52 -3.61 10.62
CA ILE A 272 16.94 -4.70 11.54
C ILE A 272 18.46 -4.77 11.73
N THR A 273 19.22 -4.28 10.76
CA THR A 273 20.69 -4.24 10.80
C THR A 273 21.24 -3.10 11.66
N ASN A 274 20.39 -2.18 12.12
CA ASN A 274 20.76 -1.11 13.02
C ASN A 274 20.39 -1.50 14.45
N ARG A 275 21.36 -1.54 15.36
CA ARG A 275 21.17 -2.08 16.71
C ARG A 275 20.04 -1.39 17.49
N ALA A 276 19.98 -0.06 17.44
CA ALA A 276 18.96 0.69 18.18
C ALA A 276 17.55 0.49 17.58
N GLU A 277 17.47 0.35 16.25
CA GLU A 277 16.22 0.00 15.57
C GLU A 277 15.82 -1.44 15.93
N GLU A 278 16.75 -2.41 15.91
CA GLU A 278 16.50 -3.81 16.28
C GLU A 278 15.95 -3.92 17.71
N ASP A 279 16.56 -3.22 18.67
CA ASP A 279 16.09 -3.15 20.06
C ASP A 279 14.66 -2.59 20.15
N TYR A 280 14.38 -1.50 19.41
CA TYR A 280 13.04 -0.89 19.36
C TYR A 280 12.00 -1.84 18.73
N LEU A 281 12.31 -2.45 17.59
CA LEU A 281 11.41 -3.30 16.80
C LEU A 281 11.04 -4.60 17.53
N ASN A 282 11.96 -5.13 18.35
CA ASN A 282 11.70 -6.29 19.20
C ASN A 282 10.97 -5.94 20.51
N SER A 283 10.94 -4.66 20.90
CA SER A 283 10.29 -4.24 22.14
C SER A 283 8.76 -4.24 22.01
N LYS A 284 8.06 -4.62 23.08
CA LYS A 284 6.59 -4.56 23.13
C LYS A 284 6.04 -3.14 23.00
N ALA A 285 6.77 -2.15 23.51
CA ALA A 285 6.41 -0.75 23.37
C ALA A 285 6.50 -0.31 21.90
N GLY A 286 7.63 -0.60 21.23
CA GLY A 286 7.82 -0.26 19.81
C GLY A 286 6.82 -0.97 18.89
N GLN A 287 6.54 -2.25 19.13
CA GLN A 287 5.52 -2.99 18.35
C GLN A 287 4.13 -2.36 18.47
N LYS A 288 3.73 -1.93 19.68
CA LYS A 288 2.45 -1.25 19.92
C LYS A 288 2.42 0.17 19.33
N GLU A 289 3.52 0.90 19.42
CA GLU A 289 3.64 2.25 18.84
C GLU A 289 3.55 2.19 17.30
N LEU A 290 4.27 1.27 16.66
CA LEU A 290 4.19 1.04 15.21
C LEU A 290 2.78 0.66 14.76
N ALA A 291 2.16 -0.30 15.45
CA ALA A 291 0.78 -0.70 15.18
C ALA A 291 -0.18 0.48 15.36
N GLY A 292 -0.01 1.29 16.42
CA GLY A 292 -0.80 2.50 16.65
C GLY A 292 -0.67 3.53 15.52
N CYS A 293 0.56 3.79 15.05
CA CYS A 293 0.79 4.68 13.91
C CYS A 293 0.05 4.20 12.66
N ILE A 294 0.14 2.91 12.35
CA ILE A 294 -0.52 2.35 11.15
C ILE A 294 -2.05 2.39 11.32
N THR A 295 -2.59 2.07 12.50
CA THR A 295 -4.04 2.20 12.78
C THR A 295 -4.53 3.64 12.61
N ASN A 296 -3.82 4.63 13.15
CA ASN A 296 -4.14 6.06 12.98
C ASN A 296 -4.09 6.50 11.51
N ALA A 297 -3.13 5.98 10.75
CA ALA A 297 -3.02 6.25 9.32
C ALA A 297 -4.21 5.68 8.55
N VAL A 298 -4.67 4.48 8.89
CA VAL A 298 -5.88 3.87 8.30
C VAL A 298 -7.12 4.71 8.65
N PHE A 299 -7.28 5.18 9.89
CA PHE A 299 -8.35 6.11 10.26
C PHE A 299 -8.34 7.38 9.42
N SER A 300 -7.18 8.03 9.33
CA SER A 300 -7.00 9.27 8.55
C SER A 300 -7.31 9.04 7.07
N TYR A 301 -6.91 7.88 6.54
CA TYR A 301 -7.18 7.48 5.17
C TYR A 301 -8.68 7.22 4.90
N ILE A 302 -9.38 6.54 5.80
CA ILE A 302 -10.83 6.30 5.68
C ILE A 302 -11.57 7.65 5.71
N ALA A 303 -11.24 8.54 6.65
CA ALA A 303 -11.83 9.87 6.72
C ALA A 303 -11.57 10.68 5.44
N TRP A 304 -10.37 10.58 4.87
CA TRP A 304 -10.04 11.18 3.57
C TRP A 304 -10.88 10.58 2.43
N LEU A 305 -11.07 9.27 2.40
CA LEU A 305 -11.90 8.60 1.38
C LEU A 305 -13.36 9.06 1.44
N GLU A 306 -13.95 9.07 2.63
CA GLU A 306 -15.34 9.49 2.85
C GLU A 306 -15.58 10.94 2.40
N LYS A 307 -14.61 11.82 2.69
CA LYS A 307 -14.66 13.22 2.24
C LYS A 307 -14.63 13.33 0.71
N ASN A 308 -13.82 12.52 0.03
CA ASN A 308 -13.65 12.59 -1.43
C ASN A 308 -14.69 11.79 -2.23
N GLN A 309 -15.58 11.04 -1.58
CA GLN A 309 -16.68 10.30 -2.21
C GLN A 309 -18.04 11.02 -2.12
N THR A 310 -18.15 12.10 -1.36
CA THR A 310 -19.40 12.88 -1.34
C THR A 310 -19.55 13.65 -2.66
N PRO A 311 -20.70 13.56 -3.37
CA PRO A 311 -20.97 14.41 -4.52
C PRO A 311 -20.86 15.87 -4.12
N ALA A 312 -20.42 16.73 -5.04
CA ALA A 312 -20.40 18.17 -4.88
C ALA A 312 -21.85 18.72 -4.78
N THR A 313 -22.47 18.53 -3.63
CA THR A 313 -23.74 19.16 -3.24
C THR A 313 -23.56 19.70 -1.84
N ASP A 314 -22.66 20.68 -1.70
CA ASP A 314 -22.87 21.79 -0.79
C ASP A 314 -21.92 22.94 -1.16
N ASN A 315 -22.43 23.93 -1.89
CA ASN A 315 -21.77 25.24 -1.99
C ASN A 315 -21.99 25.99 -0.67
N GLY A 316 -21.37 25.48 0.39
CA GLY A 316 -21.23 26.13 1.67
C GLY A 316 -19.88 26.85 1.72
N ASN A 317 -19.89 28.15 1.51
CA ASN A 317 -18.74 29.04 1.68
C ASN A 317 -18.27 29.00 3.15
N GLY A 318 -17.33 28.11 3.45
CA GLY A 318 -16.74 27.92 4.77
C GLY A 318 -15.23 27.77 4.64
N GLY A 319 -14.54 28.91 4.51
CA GLY A 319 -13.09 28.95 4.62
C GLY A 319 -12.67 28.47 6.00
N ASN A 320 -12.18 27.24 6.10
CA ASN A 320 -11.63 26.72 7.36
C ASN A 320 -10.15 26.41 7.23
N LYS A 321 -9.35 27.27 7.88
CA LYS A 321 -7.92 27.16 8.09
C LYS A 321 -7.67 26.04 9.10
N ASN A 322 -7.52 24.81 8.62
CA ASN A 322 -6.81 23.76 9.35
C ASN A 322 -6.11 22.81 8.38
N ARG A 323 -5.07 23.34 7.72
CA ARG A 323 -4.06 22.52 7.02
C ARG A 323 -3.14 21.91 8.07
N HIS A 324 -3.61 20.91 8.81
CA HIS A 324 -2.70 20.05 9.56
C HIS A 324 -2.06 19.06 8.58
N ASN A 325 -0.90 19.47 8.06
CA ASN A 325 0.25 18.66 7.68
C ASN A 325 -0.01 17.29 7.03
N THR A 326 -1.02 17.17 6.18
CA THR A 326 -1.08 16.07 5.21
C THR A 326 -0.04 16.41 4.16
N ARG A 327 0.95 15.55 3.93
CA ARG A 327 1.80 15.69 2.74
C ARG A 327 0.93 16.01 1.54
N ASP A 328 1.34 16.96 0.70
CA ASP A 328 0.62 17.22 -0.52
C ASP A 328 0.72 15.98 -1.40
N VAL A 329 -0.30 15.11 -1.28
CA VAL A 329 -0.38 13.85 -2.00
C VAL A 329 -0.34 14.10 -3.50
N SER A 330 -0.85 15.24 -3.97
CA SER A 330 -0.76 15.63 -5.38
C SER A 330 0.69 15.89 -5.77
N ALA A 331 1.46 16.60 -4.94
CA ALA A 331 2.89 16.77 -5.17
C ALA A 331 3.68 15.45 -5.07
N LEU A 332 3.30 14.54 -4.17
CA LEU A 332 3.89 13.20 -4.11
C LEU A 332 3.62 12.39 -5.38
N LEU A 333 2.37 12.37 -5.83
CA LEU A 333 1.94 11.68 -7.05
C LEU A 333 2.63 12.28 -8.28
N ASN A 334 2.70 13.61 -8.38
CA ASN A 334 3.41 14.28 -9.47
C ASN A 334 4.89 13.89 -9.49
N ARG A 335 5.56 13.85 -8.32
CA ARG A 335 6.97 13.40 -8.22
C ARG A 335 7.14 11.93 -8.63
N ILE A 336 6.15 11.09 -8.32
CA ILE A 336 6.11 9.69 -8.73
C ILE A 336 5.95 9.56 -10.25
N GLU A 337 4.97 10.25 -10.84
CA GLU A 337 4.69 10.26 -12.29
C GLU A 337 5.82 10.90 -13.10
N GLU A 338 6.52 11.91 -12.56
CA GLU A 338 7.71 12.49 -13.17
C GLU A 338 8.87 11.50 -13.22
N LYS A 339 9.09 10.73 -12.14
CA LYS A 339 10.09 9.66 -12.15
C LYS A 339 9.75 8.60 -13.20
N GLU A 340 8.49 8.23 -13.36
CA GLU A 340 8.06 7.30 -14.42
C GLU A 340 8.46 7.78 -15.82
N ARG A 341 8.18 9.06 -16.13
CA ARG A 341 8.56 9.64 -17.43
C ARG A 341 10.06 9.64 -17.70
N GLN A 342 10.88 9.61 -16.65
CA GLN A 342 12.35 9.52 -16.78
C GLN A 342 12.85 8.09 -16.98
N PHE A 343 12.12 7.07 -16.52
CA PHE A 343 12.48 5.66 -16.70
C PHE A 343 11.92 5.03 -17.99
N SER A 344 10.91 5.65 -18.60
CA SER A 344 10.33 5.23 -19.89
C SER A 344 10.98 5.86 -21.12
N ARG A 345 12.07 6.63 -20.93
CA ARG A 345 12.94 7.16 -21.99
C ARG A 345 14.30 6.50 -21.87
#